data_AF-A0A959GMX1-F1
#
_entry.id   AF-A0A959GMX1-F1
#
_cell.length_a   1.000
_cell.length_b   1.000
_cell.length_c   1.000
_cell.angle_alpha   90.00
_cell.angle_beta   90.00
_cell.angle_gamma   90.00
#
_symmetry.space_group_name_H-M   'P 1'
#
loop_
_entity.id
_entity.type
_entity.pdbx_description
1 polymer ?
#
loop_
_entity_poly.entity_id
_entity_poly.type
_entity_poly.pdbx_seq_one_letter_code
_entity_poly.pdbx_strand_id
1 'polypeptide(L)'
;MLFAVGTRVRFLHSRDEGVVTALLDNDMVNVLLDDSDFEIPAFIDDLARAEDFQDASPSVKARIVPGKQQRKEEMPERPPVETQYTILKSFGIQIAFDPVPDGRGYAVKYRVILINDTRFDTIIGLELFLNGRVSLRYNGKLGRASIQPIGEL
;
A
#
# COMPACT_ATOMS: atom_id res chain seq x y z
N MET A 1 10.89 8.47 24.91
CA MET A 1 12.13 8.04 25.61
C MET A 1 13.32 8.46 24.74
N LEU A 2 14.45 8.89 25.30
CA LEU A 2 15.63 9.25 24.48
C LEU A 2 16.52 8.00 24.28
N PHE A 3 16.85 7.67 23.04
CA PHE A 3 17.86 6.66 22.70
C PHE A 3 19.18 7.36 22.39
N ALA A 4 20.30 6.75 22.79
CA ALA A 4 21.64 7.20 22.44
C ALA A 4 22.29 6.20 21.47
N VAL A 5 23.26 6.67 20.69
CA VAL A 5 24.09 5.78 19.85
C VAL A 5 24.77 4.72 20.75
N GLY A 6 24.71 3.47 20.33
CA GLY A 6 25.18 2.30 21.08
C GLY A 6 24.12 1.64 21.97
N THR A 7 22.90 2.19 22.05
CA THR A 7 21.83 1.55 22.83
C THR A 7 21.32 0.29 22.12
N ARG A 8 21.23 -0.82 22.84
CA ARG A 8 20.60 -2.05 22.34
C ARG A 8 19.08 -1.94 22.41
N VAL A 9 18.43 -2.12 21.27
CA VAL A 9 17.00 -1.92 21.12
C VAL A 9 16.37 -3.14 20.46
N ARG A 10 15.08 -3.34 20.74
CA ARG A 10 14.24 -4.35 20.11
C ARG A 10 13.06 -3.66 19.45
N PHE A 11 12.75 -4.05 18.22
CA PHE A 11 11.56 -3.58 17.51
C PHE A 11 10.30 -4.17 18.15
N LEU A 12 9.33 -3.30 18.48
CA LEU A 12 8.08 -3.72 19.15
C LEU A 12 7.24 -4.68 18.29
N HIS A 13 7.25 -4.49 16.96
CA HIS A 13 6.39 -5.21 16.03
C HIS A 13 7.01 -6.49 15.47
N SER A 14 8.28 -6.46 15.06
CA SER A 14 8.96 -7.62 14.47
C SER A 14 9.72 -8.46 15.49
N ARG A 15 9.99 -7.91 16.69
CA ARG A 15 10.86 -8.49 17.73
C ARG A 15 12.33 -8.65 17.34
N ASP A 16 12.74 -8.06 16.22
CA ASP A 16 14.14 -8.04 15.82
C ASP A 16 14.95 -7.19 16.80
N GLU A 17 16.19 -7.59 17.04
CA GLU A 17 17.11 -6.89 17.93
C GLU A 17 18.22 -6.21 17.12
N GLY A 18 18.71 -5.10 17.66
CA GLY A 18 19.80 -4.37 17.04
C GLY A 18 20.38 -3.29 17.94
N VAL A 19 21.32 -2.54 17.37
CA VAL A 19 22.03 -1.46 18.06
C VAL A 19 21.83 -0.15 17.32
N VAL A 20 21.54 0.92 18.06
CA VAL A 20 21.41 2.26 17.48
C VAL A 20 22.78 2.75 16.99
N THR A 21 22.94 3.01 15.70
CA THR A 21 24.20 3.51 15.10
C THR A 21 24.21 5.02 14.91
N ALA A 22 23.05 5.64 14.67
CA ALA A 22 22.94 7.09 14.50
C ALA A 22 21.58 7.62 14.99
N LEU A 23 21.59 8.87 15.46
CA LEU A 23 20.37 9.64 15.72
C LEU A 23 20.06 10.49 14.49
N LEU A 24 18.82 10.46 14.04
CA LEU A 24 18.32 11.23 12.91
C LEU A 24 17.36 12.32 13.39
N ASP A 25 17.04 13.26 12.51
CA ASP A 25 16.00 14.26 12.75
C ASP A 25 14.60 13.62 12.79
N ASN A 26 13.63 14.32 13.39
CA ASN A 26 12.23 13.90 13.52
C ASN A 26 12.01 12.60 14.33
N ASP A 27 12.71 12.45 15.45
CA ASP A 27 12.54 11.31 16.37
C ASP A 27 12.77 9.94 15.71
N MET A 28 13.72 9.89 14.77
CA MET A 28 14.16 8.68 14.09
C MET A 28 15.59 8.32 14.49
N VAL A 29 15.91 7.02 14.44
CA VAL A 29 17.24 6.49 14.70
C VAL A 29 17.57 5.39 13.70
N ASN A 30 18.84 5.25 13.33
CA ASN A 30 19.30 4.08 12.58
C ASN A 30 19.61 2.94 13.55
N VAL A 31 19.09 1.76 13.26
CA VAL A 31 19.35 0.54 14.02
C VAL A 31 20.01 -0.48 13.09
N LEU A 32 21.19 -0.95 13.46
CA LEU A 32 21.86 -2.10 12.84
C LEU A 32 21.31 -3.38 13.47
N LEU A 33 20.74 -4.27 12.67
CA LEU A 33 20.19 -5.53 13.16
C LEU A 33 21.29 -6.52 13.58
N ASP A 34 21.06 -7.33 14.61
CA ASP A 34 22.04 -8.33 15.05
C ASP A 34 22.14 -9.52 14.06
N ASP A 35 21.03 -9.85 13.38
CA ASP A 35 20.94 -10.98 12.44
C ASP A 35 21.38 -10.64 11.01
N SER A 36 21.65 -9.37 10.70
CA SER A 36 22.06 -8.93 9.38
C SER A 36 22.89 -7.65 9.44
N ASP A 37 23.89 -7.49 8.57
CA ASP A 37 24.66 -6.25 8.39
C ASP A 37 23.84 -5.11 7.73
N PHE A 38 22.54 -5.04 7.99
CA PHE A 38 21.61 -4.08 7.41
C PHE A 38 21.17 -3.05 8.47
N GLU A 39 21.23 -1.77 8.10
CA GLU A 39 20.79 -0.65 8.92
C GLU A 39 19.38 -0.19 8.50
N ILE A 40 18.47 -0.10 9.46
CA ILE A 40 17.09 0.34 9.24
C ILE A 40 16.82 1.62 10.03
N PRO A 41 16.33 2.69 9.37
CA PRO A 41 15.80 3.86 10.06
C PRO A 41 14.45 3.51 10.71
N ALA A 42 14.33 3.73 12.01
CA ALA A 42 13.17 3.40 12.82
C ALA A 42 12.74 4.60 13.69
N PHE A 43 11.44 4.74 13.94
CA PHE A 43 10.94 5.72 14.90
C PHE A 43 11.25 5.27 16.33
N ILE A 44 11.57 6.24 17.19
CA ILE A 44 11.82 6.01 18.62
C ILE A 44 10.65 5.28 19.29
N ASP A 45 9.41 5.57 18.88
CA ASP A 45 8.20 4.95 19.45
C ASP A 45 8.01 3.47 19.05
N ASP A 46 8.69 3.00 18.00
CA ASP A 46 8.67 1.61 17.55
C ASP A 46 9.75 0.73 18.20
N LEU A 47 10.58 1.33 19.07
CA LEU A 47 11.72 0.70 19.71
C LEU A 47 11.54 0.63 21.23
N ALA A 48 11.98 -0.48 21.82
CA ALA A 48 12.12 -0.65 23.26
C ALA A 48 13.58 -1.00 23.60
N ARG A 49 14.06 -0.66 24.80
CA ARG A 49 15.40 -1.08 25.24
C ARG A 49 15.41 -2.58 25.47
N ALA A 50 16.45 -3.27 25.01
CA ALA A 50 16.58 -4.71 25.21
C ALA A 50 16.64 -5.09 26.71
N GLU A 51 17.16 -4.18 27.55
CA GLU A 51 17.25 -4.32 29.02
C GLU A 51 15.87 -4.36 29.68
N ASP A 52 14.88 -3.61 29.18
CA ASP A 52 13.51 -3.59 29.71
C ASP A 52 12.79 -4.94 29.53
N PHE A 53 13.34 -5.84 28.71
CA PHE A 53 12.83 -7.19 28.49
C PHE A 53 13.63 -8.30 29.19
N GLN A 54 14.77 -8.00 29.83
CA GLN A 54 15.61 -9.02 30.48
C GLN A 54 15.41 -9.16 32.00
N ASP A 55 14.69 -8.27 32.67
CA ASP A 55 14.39 -8.40 34.11
C ASP A 55 12.98 -8.94 34.41
N ALA A 56 12.68 -10.11 33.85
CA ALA A 56 11.57 -10.94 34.32
C ALA A 56 12.07 -12.34 34.72
N SER A 57 13.03 -12.39 35.64
CA SER A 57 13.37 -13.62 36.37
C SER A 57 12.76 -13.62 37.78
N PRO A 58 12.29 -14.78 38.29
CA PRO A 58 11.13 -14.85 39.17
C PRO A 58 11.52 -14.78 40.65
N SER A 59 11.20 -13.68 41.33
CA SER A 59 11.38 -13.60 42.79
C SER A 59 10.06 -13.75 43.54
N VAL A 60 10.00 -14.80 44.35
CA VAL A 60 9.15 -15.00 45.54
C VAL A 60 7.67 -15.27 45.28
N LYS A 61 7.29 -16.54 45.50
CA LYS A 61 5.92 -17.01 45.67
C LYS A 61 5.29 -16.35 46.90
N ALA A 62 4.73 -15.16 46.75
CA ALA A 62 3.68 -14.68 47.63
C ALA A 62 2.38 -15.37 47.19
N ARG A 63 1.75 -16.12 48.11
CA ARG A 63 0.43 -16.72 47.89
C ARG A 63 -0.59 -15.59 47.91
N ILE A 64 -0.82 -14.97 46.75
CA ILE A 64 -1.86 -13.97 46.55
C ILE A 64 -3.20 -14.71 46.58
N VAL A 65 -4.01 -14.41 47.60
CA VAL A 65 -5.41 -14.81 47.63
C VAL A 65 -6.11 -14.05 46.49
N PRO A 66 -6.79 -14.72 45.55
CA PRO A 66 -7.47 -14.01 44.48
C PRO A 66 -8.63 -13.21 45.08
N GLY A 67 -8.42 -11.90 45.25
CA GLY A 67 -9.51 -10.95 45.41
C GLY A 67 -10.43 -11.07 44.20
N LYS A 68 -11.74 -10.98 44.42
CA LYS A 68 -12.76 -11.05 43.37
C LYS A 68 -12.30 -10.25 42.15
N GLN A 69 -12.05 -10.96 41.05
CA GLN A 69 -11.75 -10.33 39.76
C GLN A 69 -12.88 -9.35 39.48
N GLN A 70 -12.55 -8.06 39.46
CA GLN A 70 -13.43 -7.06 38.86
C GLN A 70 -13.65 -7.55 37.43
N ARG A 71 -14.92 -7.83 37.11
CA ARG A 71 -15.36 -8.19 35.77
C ARG A 71 -14.85 -7.09 34.86
N LYS A 72 -13.80 -7.35 34.09
CA LYS A 72 -13.42 -6.49 32.97
C LYS A 72 -14.67 -6.42 32.11
N GLU A 73 -15.25 -5.23 32.02
CA GLU A 73 -16.28 -4.97 31.03
C GLU A 73 -15.65 -5.31 29.69
N GLU A 74 -16.11 -6.40 29.07
CA GLU A 74 -15.71 -6.74 27.71
C GLU A 74 -16.16 -5.56 26.86
N MET A 75 -15.18 -4.87 26.28
CA MET A 75 -15.48 -3.79 25.35
C MET A 75 -16.37 -4.40 24.27
N PRO A 76 -17.50 -3.78 23.93
CA PRO A 76 -18.39 -4.31 22.91
C PRO A 76 -17.58 -4.55 21.63
N GLU A 77 -17.75 -5.73 21.02
CA GLU A 77 -17.08 -6.06 19.77
C GLU A 77 -17.37 -4.94 18.76
N ARG A 78 -16.30 -4.26 18.33
CA ARG A 78 -16.45 -3.24 17.29
C ARG A 78 -16.93 -3.98 16.05
N PRO A 79 -18.03 -3.52 15.42
CA PRO A 79 -18.43 -4.11 14.16
C PRO A 79 -17.25 -3.99 13.18
N PRO A 80 -16.99 -5.03 12.38
CA PRO A 80 -15.95 -4.96 11.37
C PRO A 80 -16.21 -3.72 10.51
N VAL A 81 -15.16 -2.95 10.24
CA VAL A 81 -15.24 -1.82 9.31
C VAL A 81 -15.54 -2.43 7.94
N GLU A 82 -16.80 -2.44 7.55
CA GLU A 82 -17.22 -2.75 6.19
C GLU A 82 -16.72 -1.63 5.29
N THR A 83 -15.45 -1.69 4.89
CA THR A 83 -14.95 -0.84 3.83
C THR A 83 -15.69 -1.21 2.56
N GLN A 84 -16.68 -0.40 2.18
CA GLN A 84 -17.37 -0.46 0.88
C GLN A 84 -16.46 -0.15 -0.32
N TYR A 85 -15.16 0.03 -0.11
CA TYR A 85 -14.21 0.13 -1.20
C TYR A 85 -14.04 -1.26 -1.81
N THR A 86 -14.92 -1.58 -2.76
CA THR A 86 -14.57 -2.56 -3.78
C THR A 86 -13.28 -2.05 -4.40
N ILE A 87 -12.16 -2.71 -4.10
CA ILE A 87 -10.92 -2.53 -4.83
C ILE A 87 -11.24 -3.00 -6.24
N LEU A 88 -11.70 -2.09 -7.09
CA LEU A 88 -11.95 -2.35 -8.49
C LEU A 88 -10.60 -2.74 -9.08
N LYS A 89 -10.47 -4.01 -9.43
CA LYS A 89 -9.28 -4.51 -10.12
C LYS A 89 -9.20 -3.78 -11.45
N SER A 90 -8.02 -3.26 -11.75
CA SER A 90 -7.75 -2.61 -13.03
C SER A 90 -8.11 -3.54 -14.18
N PHE A 91 -8.80 -3.01 -15.18
CA PHE A 91 -9.13 -3.72 -16.42
C PHE A 91 -8.02 -3.63 -17.47
N GLY A 92 -6.88 -3.00 -17.14
CA GLY A 92 -5.75 -2.89 -18.05
C GLY A 92 -5.93 -1.80 -19.10
N ILE A 93 -5.51 -2.09 -20.33
CA ILE A 93 -5.68 -1.20 -21.48
C ILE A 93 -6.90 -1.67 -22.28
N GLN A 94 -7.82 -0.75 -22.51
CA GLN A 94 -9.09 -1.01 -23.16
C GLN A 94 -9.26 -0.11 -24.38
N ILE A 95 -10.06 -0.58 -25.34
CA ILE A 95 -10.50 0.19 -26.50
C ILE A 95 -12.01 0.38 -26.37
N ALA A 96 -12.46 1.62 -26.39
CA ALA A 96 -13.87 1.96 -26.36
C ALA A 96 -14.32 2.56 -27.69
N PHE A 97 -15.55 2.23 -28.08
CA PHE A 97 -16.24 2.77 -29.24
C PHE A 97 -17.45 3.56 -28.75
N ASP A 98 -17.35 4.88 -28.79
CA ASP A 98 -18.38 5.80 -28.34
C ASP A 98 -19.24 6.23 -29.54
N PRO A 99 -20.52 5.82 -29.62
CA PRO A 99 -21.37 6.13 -30.77
C PRO A 99 -21.68 7.63 -30.81
N VAL A 100 -21.52 8.24 -31.98
CA VAL A 100 -21.97 9.61 -32.24
C VAL A 100 -23.33 9.54 -32.93
N PRO A 101 -24.43 9.89 -32.23
CA PRO A 101 -25.77 9.81 -32.78
C PRO A 101 -26.03 10.92 -33.80
N ASP A 102 -26.90 10.64 -34.78
CA ASP A 102 -27.55 11.67 -35.58
C ASP A 102 -28.68 12.37 -34.79
N GLY A 103 -29.34 13.34 -35.43
CA GLY A 103 -30.53 14.01 -34.87
C GLY A 103 -31.73 13.09 -34.61
N ARG A 104 -31.65 11.80 -34.97
CA ARG A 104 -32.68 10.78 -34.72
C ARG A 104 -32.22 9.75 -33.68
N GLY A 105 -31.00 9.85 -33.16
CA GLY A 105 -30.44 8.94 -32.15
C GLY A 105 -29.72 7.70 -32.72
N TYR A 106 -29.59 7.57 -34.04
CA TYR A 106 -28.86 6.45 -34.65
C TYR A 106 -27.35 6.74 -34.69
N ALA A 107 -26.52 5.77 -34.31
CA ALA A 107 -25.07 5.90 -34.41
C ALA A 107 -24.64 5.97 -35.88
N VAL A 108 -24.07 7.11 -36.29
CA VAL A 108 -23.56 7.31 -37.66
C VAL A 108 -22.07 7.03 -37.76
N LYS A 109 -21.35 7.28 -36.67
CA LYS A 109 -19.92 7.07 -36.53
C LYS A 109 -19.58 6.71 -35.09
N TYR A 110 -18.41 6.12 -34.88
CA TYR A 110 -17.91 5.77 -33.56
C TYR A 110 -16.61 6.51 -33.29
N ARG A 111 -16.54 7.24 -32.17
CA ARG A 111 -15.27 7.74 -31.67
C ARG A 111 -14.52 6.59 -31.03
N VAL A 112 -13.28 6.39 -31.46
CA VAL A 112 -12.39 5.35 -30.92
C VAL A 112 -11.50 5.96 -29.86
N ILE A 113 -11.52 5.36 -28.67
CA ILE A 113 -10.85 5.87 -27.48
C ILE A 113 -10.01 4.76 -26.86
N LEU A 114 -8.75 5.05 -26.56
CA LEU A 114 -7.90 4.21 -25.72
C LEU A 114 -8.06 4.61 -24.26
N ILE A 115 -8.24 3.62 -23.39
CA ILE A 115 -8.35 3.80 -21.95
C ILE A 115 -7.21 3.00 -21.31
N ASN A 116 -6.36 3.68 -20.54
CA ASN A 116 -5.37 3.04 -19.70
C ASN A 116 -5.82 3.12 -18.25
N ASP A 117 -6.37 2.03 -17.75
CA ASP A 117 -6.81 1.89 -16.36
C ASP A 117 -5.67 1.38 -15.45
N THR A 118 -4.41 1.39 -15.92
CA THR A 118 -3.25 0.97 -15.14
C THR A 118 -2.53 2.15 -14.50
N ARG A 119 -1.69 1.84 -13.51
CA ARG A 119 -0.81 2.83 -12.85
C ARG A 119 0.45 3.15 -13.65
N PHE A 120 0.62 2.54 -14.82
CA PHE A 120 1.84 2.64 -15.62
C PHE A 120 1.60 3.43 -16.90
N ASP A 121 2.61 4.18 -17.32
CA ASP A 121 2.65 4.71 -18.67
C ASP A 121 2.97 3.56 -19.64
N THR A 122 2.30 3.50 -20.78
CA THR A 122 2.48 2.41 -21.76
C THR A 122 2.82 2.96 -23.14
N ILE A 123 3.75 2.34 -23.84
CA ILE A 123 3.96 2.56 -25.27
C ILE A 123 3.09 1.56 -26.03
N ILE A 124 2.24 2.06 -26.93
CA ILE A 124 1.27 1.24 -27.65
C ILE A 124 1.32 1.52 -29.16
N GLY A 125 1.22 0.45 -29.93
CA GLY A 125 0.89 0.47 -31.35
C GLY A 125 -0.42 -0.27 -31.58
N LEU A 126 -1.34 0.36 -32.30
CA LEU A 126 -2.68 -0.14 -32.58
C LEU A 126 -2.99 0.01 -34.07
N GLU A 127 -3.50 -1.06 -34.67
CA GLU A 127 -4.09 -1.04 -36.01
C GLU A 127 -5.47 -1.69 -35.96
N LEU A 128 -6.50 -0.97 -36.40
CA LEU A 128 -7.86 -1.45 -36.56
C LEU A 128 -8.15 -1.69 -38.03
N PHE A 129 -8.67 -2.88 -38.33
CA PHE A 129 -9.05 -3.30 -39.67
C PHE A 129 -10.58 -3.40 -39.76
N LEU A 130 -11.18 -2.75 -40.74
CA LEU A 130 -12.58 -2.98 -41.14
C LEU A 130 -12.59 -3.55 -42.55
N ASN A 131 -13.31 -4.65 -42.75
CA ASN A 131 -13.44 -5.31 -44.06
C ASN A 131 -12.09 -5.57 -44.76
N GLY A 132 -11.07 -5.94 -43.98
CA GLY A 132 -9.73 -6.23 -44.50
C GLY A 132 -8.87 -5.00 -44.85
N ARG A 133 -9.32 -3.78 -44.55
CA ARG A 133 -8.55 -2.54 -44.77
C ARG A 133 -8.21 -1.87 -43.44
N VAL A 134 -6.99 -1.36 -43.33
CA VAL A 134 -6.58 -0.52 -42.19
C VAL A 134 -7.47 0.72 -42.18
N SER A 135 -8.24 0.88 -41.12
CA SER A 135 -9.18 1.99 -40.93
C SER A 135 -8.68 2.98 -39.89
N LEU A 136 -7.93 2.50 -38.89
CA LEU A 136 -7.29 3.35 -37.91
C LEU A 136 -5.91 2.80 -37.55
N ARG A 137 -4.92 3.68 -37.46
CA ARG A 137 -3.58 3.36 -36.96
C ARG A 137 -3.19 4.40 -35.91
N TYR A 138 -2.76 3.94 -34.76
CA TYR A 138 -2.26 4.79 -33.68
C TYR A 138 -0.96 4.22 -33.14
N ASN A 139 0.05 5.07 -32.96
CA ASN A 139 1.29 4.72 -32.28
C ASN A 139 1.65 5.85 -31.33
N GLY A 140 1.97 5.53 -30.08
CA GLY A 140 2.38 6.57 -29.15
C GLY A 140 2.46 6.09 -27.70
N LYS A 141 2.67 7.07 -26.83
CA LYS A 141 2.61 6.88 -25.39
C LYS A 141 1.17 7.09 -24.92
N LEU A 142 0.67 6.16 -24.13
CA LEU A 142 -0.57 6.26 -23.39
C LEU A 142 -0.24 6.47 -21.92
N GLY A 143 -0.65 7.60 -21.34
CA GLY A 143 -0.36 7.91 -19.94
C GLY A 143 -1.04 6.95 -18.99
N ARG A 144 -0.51 6.78 -17.77
CA ARG A 144 -1.22 6.07 -16.68
C ARG A 144 -2.58 6.70 -16.41
N ALA A 145 -3.56 5.89 -15.99
CA ALA A 145 -4.90 6.34 -15.61
C ALA A 145 -5.48 7.41 -16.58
N SER A 146 -5.35 7.16 -17.89
CA SER A 146 -5.64 8.17 -18.91
C SER A 146 -6.57 7.66 -20.00
N ILE A 147 -7.18 8.62 -20.70
CA ILE A 147 -8.10 8.40 -21.80
C ILE A 147 -7.57 9.19 -22.99
N GLN A 148 -7.36 8.53 -24.12
CA GLN A 148 -6.81 9.13 -25.33
C GLN A 148 -7.74 8.83 -26.52
N PRO A 149 -8.44 9.83 -27.07
CA PRO A 149 -9.10 9.69 -28.35
C PRO A 149 -8.05 9.44 -29.44
N ILE A 150 -8.29 8.43 -30.27
CA ILE A 150 -7.35 8.02 -31.32
C ILE A 150 -7.93 8.12 -32.73
N GLY A 151 -9.24 8.35 -32.88
CA GLY A 151 -9.87 8.65 -34.15
C GLY A 151 -11.37 8.41 -34.16
N GLU A 152 -11.93 8.34 -35.36
CA GLU A 152 -13.34 8.02 -35.60
C GLU A 152 -13.44 6.94 -36.68
N LEU A 153 -14.47 6.10 -36.59
CA LEU A 153 -14.83 5.04 -37.55
C LEU A 153 -16.24 5.24 -38.07
#